data_AF-A0A929Y072-F1
#
_entry.id   AF-A0A929Y072-F1
#
_cell.length_a   1.000
_cell.length_b   1.000
_cell.length_c   1.000
_cell.angle_alpha   90.00
_cell.angle_beta   90.00
_cell.angle_gamma   90.00
#
_symmetry.space_group_name_H-M   'P 1'
#
loop_
_entity.id
_entity.type
_entity.pdbx_description
1 polymer ?
#
loop_
_entity_poly.entity_id
_entity_poly.type
_entity_poly.pdbx_seq_one_letter_code
_entity_poly.pdbx_strand_id
1 'polypeptide(L)'
;LSPSFLNHQNYRFVINGTHIYLFNQLDNVVPDDDNLLGLGAAMLNFYIILASKYSGIGNWRFDTSDIKADFKNPDDYTLVAALDI
;
A
#
# COMPACT_ATOMS: atom_id res chain seq x y z
N LEU A 1 -11.71 -3.86 6.44
CA LEU A 1 -11.36 -4.92 5.47
C LEU A 1 -11.66 -4.35 4.10
N SER A 2 -10.64 -4.26 3.23
CA SER A 2 -10.76 -3.68 1.88
C SER A 2 -11.13 -4.75 0.85
N PRO A 3 -12.08 -4.47 -0.06
CA PRO A 3 -12.34 -5.36 -1.18
C PRO A 3 -11.15 -5.38 -2.16
N SER A 4 -11.02 -6.47 -2.91
CA SER A 4 -10.09 -6.61 -4.03
C SER A 4 -10.68 -7.58 -5.06
N PHE A 5 -10.22 -7.50 -6.31
CA PHE A 5 -10.68 -8.37 -7.38
C PHE A 5 -10.53 -9.84 -7.01
N LEU A 6 -11.63 -10.60 -7.09
CA LEU A 6 -11.73 -12.01 -6.67
C LEU A 6 -11.17 -12.28 -5.26
N ASN A 7 -11.09 -11.26 -4.41
CA ASN A 7 -10.46 -11.32 -3.10
C ASN A 7 -8.98 -11.76 -3.09
N HIS A 8 -8.23 -11.50 -4.17
CA HIS A 8 -6.82 -11.89 -4.26
C HIS A 8 -5.91 -11.15 -3.29
N GLN A 9 -6.23 -9.90 -2.93
CA GLN A 9 -5.47 -9.08 -1.96
C GLN A 9 -3.95 -9.15 -2.20
N ASN A 10 -3.54 -8.88 -3.43
CA ASN A 10 -2.16 -8.94 -3.94
C ASN A 10 -1.29 -7.75 -3.46
N TYR A 11 -1.54 -7.26 -2.25
CA TYR A 11 -0.80 -6.18 -1.62
C TYR A 11 -0.34 -6.54 -0.20
N ARG A 12 0.75 -5.91 0.26
CA ARG A 12 1.29 -6.09 1.61
C ARG A 12 1.64 -4.73 2.21
N PHE A 13 1.39 -4.59 3.51
CA PHE A 13 1.83 -3.42 4.27
C PHE A 13 3.08 -3.79 5.07
N VAL A 14 4.09 -2.92 5.02
CA VAL A 14 5.24 -2.95 5.93
C VAL A 14 5.17 -1.70 6.78
N ILE A 15 5.27 -1.85 8.10
CA ILE A 15 5.21 -0.73 9.04
C ILE A 15 6.55 -0.66 9.77
N ASN A 16 7.22 0.48 9.70
CA ASN A 16 8.49 0.74 10.37
C ASN A 16 8.43 2.08 11.10
N GLY A 17 8.23 2.05 12.41
CA GLY A 17 8.05 3.26 13.21
C GLY A 17 6.80 4.03 12.77
N THR A 18 7.00 5.27 12.32
CA THR A 18 5.95 6.16 11.82
C THR A 18 5.71 6.03 10.31
N HIS A 19 6.42 5.13 9.63
CA HIS A 19 6.33 4.95 8.18
C HIS A 19 5.54 3.69 7.84
N ILE A 20 4.58 3.84 6.92
CA ILE A 20 3.81 2.75 6.34
C ILE A 20 4.14 2.66 4.87
N TYR A 21 4.48 1.47 4.42
CA TYR A 21 4.82 1.17 3.03
C TYR A 21 3.82 0.17 2.46
N LEU A 22 3.32 0.46 1.27
CA LEU A 22 2.42 -0.41 0.52
C LEU A 22 3.19 -1.05 -0.63
N PHE A 23 3.26 -2.38 -0.60
CA PHE A 23 3.81 -3.19 -1.66
C PHE A 23 2.69 -3.81 -2.48
N ASN A 24 2.90 -3.86 -3.79
CA ASN A 24 2.05 -4.58 -4.73
C ASN A 24 2.79 -5.79 -5.30
N GLN A 25 2.10 -6.92 -5.41
CA GLN A 25 2.54 -8.08 -6.16
C GLN A 25 1.73 -8.13 -7.45
N LEU A 26 2.40 -8.14 -8.60
CA LEU A 26 1.69 -8.32 -9.86
C LEU A 26 1.13 -9.74 -9.92
N ASP A 27 -0.18 -9.84 -10.10
CA ASP A 27 -0.91 -11.08 -10.19
C ASP A 27 -1.47 -11.20 -11.61
N ASN A 28 -1.08 -12.26 -12.33
CA ASN A 28 -1.45 -12.48 -13.72
C ASN A 28 -2.96 -12.73 -13.92
N VAL A 29 -3.71 -13.00 -12.84
CA VAL A 29 -5.15 -13.20 -12.86
C VAL A 29 -5.91 -11.90 -12.62
N VAL A 30 -5.24 -10.87 -12.07
CA VAL A 30 -5.85 -9.58 -11.75
C VAL A 30 -5.55 -8.57 -12.87
N PRO A 31 -6.57 -8.04 -13.57
CA PRO A 31 -6.36 -6.97 -14.55
C PRO A 31 -5.70 -5.74 -13.92
N ASP A 32 -4.89 -5.00 -14.68
CA ASP A 32 -4.15 -3.84 -14.17
C ASP A 32 -5.06 -2.79 -13.51
N ASP A 33 -6.21 -2.48 -14.12
CA ASP A 33 -7.18 -1.52 -13.59
C ASP A 33 -7.78 -1.99 -12.25
N ASP A 34 -8.10 -3.29 -12.16
CA ASP A 34 -8.63 -3.92 -10.96
C ASP A 34 -7.59 -4.00 -9.84
N ASN A 35 -6.32 -4.19 -10.20
CA ASN A 35 -5.19 -4.13 -9.28
C ASN A 35 -5.06 -2.71 -8.68
N LEU A 36 -5.08 -1.68 -9.53
CA LEU A 36 -5.05 -0.29 -9.09
C LEU A 36 -6.25 0.06 -8.19
N LEU A 37 -7.44 -0.43 -8.55
CA LEU A 37 -8.64 -0.25 -7.75
C LEU A 37 -8.51 -0.93 -6.37
N GLY A 38 -7.94 -2.14 -6.33
CA GLY A 38 -7.65 -2.86 -5.09
C GLY A 38 -6.67 -2.12 -4.18
N LEU A 39 -5.59 -1.58 -4.75
CA LEU A 39 -4.62 -0.77 -4.02
C LEU A 39 -5.28 0.50 -3.47
N GLY A 40 -6.03 1.23 -4.29
CA GLY A 40 -6.74 2.44 -3.87
C GLY A 40 -7.76 2.17 -2.75
N ALA A 41 -8.51 1.07 -2.86
CA ALA A 41 -9.44 0.65 -1.81
C ALA A 41 -8.72 0.33 -0.50
N ALA A 42 -7.57 -0.35 -0.56
CA ALA A 42 -6.75 -0.65 0.61
C ALA A 42 -6.20 0.63 1.25
N MET A 43 -5.63 1.53 0.44
CA MET A 43 -5.08 2.82 0.88
C MET A 43 -6.13 3.70 1.56
N LEU A 44 -7.33 3.82 0.98
CA LEU A 44 -8.43 4.60 1.55
C LEU A 44 -8.90 4.01 2.89
N ASN A 45 -9.09 2.69 2.95
CA ASN A 45 -9.50 2.02 4.19
C ASN A 45 -8.48 2.25 5.31
N PHE A 46 -7.18 2.12 4.99
CA PHE A 46 -6.12 2.34 5.95
C PHE A 46 -6.07 3.80 6.43
N TYR A 47 -6.16 4.75 5.49
CA TYR A 47 -6.16 6.19 5.79
C TYR A 47 -7.31 6.58 6.72
N ILE A 48 -8.55 6.12 6.45
CA ILE A 48 -9.72 6.44 7.29
C ILE A 48 -9.49 5.99 8.75
N ILE A 49 -8.95 4.78 8.93
CA ILE A 49 -8.68 4.26 10.27
C ILE A 49 -7.58 5.09 10.96
N LEU A 50 -6.49 5.41 10.27
CA LEU A 50 -5.41 6.21 10.85
C LEU A 50 -5.86 7.63 11.18
N ALA A 51 -6.61 8.29 10.29
CA ALA A 51 -7.12 9.63 10.48
C ALA A 51 -8.07 9.72 11.68
N SER A 52 -8.78 8.64 12.00
CA SER A 52 -9.63 8.57 13.19
C SER A 52 -8.86 8.50 14.51
N LYS A 53 -7.57 8.12 14.48
CA LYS A 53 -6.73 7.86 15.66
C LYS A 53 -5.62 8.89 15.87
N TYR A 54 -5.11 9.48 14.80
CA TYR A 54 -3.96 10.38 14.83
C TYR A 54 -4.32 11.72 14.20
N SER A 55 -3.93 12.82 14.84
CA SER A 55 -4.07 14.16 14.29
C SER A 55 -2.87 14.47 13.39
N GLY A 56 -3.12 14.93 12.16
CA GLY A 56 -2.05 15.40 11.27
C GLY A 56 -1.37 14.33 10.42
N ILE A 57 -2.04 13.19 10.19
CA ILE A 57 -1.49 12.16 9.29
C ILE A 57 -1.20 12.73 7.91
N GLY A 58 -0.11 12.27 7.30
CA GLY A 58 0.23 12.62 5.93
C GLY A 58 -0.72 12.01 4.91
N ASN A 59 -0.60 12.45 3.66
CA ASN A 59 -1.23 11.77 2.53
C ASN A 59 -0.36 10.61 2.06
N TRP A 60 -1.00 9.66 1.38
CA TRP A 60 -0.25 8.68 0.60
C TRP A 60 0.59 9.35 -0.47
N ARG A 61 1.85 8.93 -0.57
CA ARG A 61 2.81 9.35 -1.57
C ARG A 61 3.14 8.19 -2.49
N PHE A 62 2.99 8.41 -3.80
CA PHE A 62 3.30 7.42 -4.83
C PHE A 62 4.75 7.50 -5.33
N ASP A 63 5.38 8.68 -5.23
CA ASP A 63 6.81 8.78 -5.48
C ASP A 63 7.58 8.17 -4.30
N THR A 64 8.13 6.98 -4.53
CA THR A 64 8.86 6.19 -3.54
C THR A 64 10.35 6.10 -3.87
N SER A 65 10.81 6.85 -4.88
CA SER A 65 12.18 6.79 -5.42
C SER A 65 13.27 7.24 -4.43
N ASP A 66 12.90 8.08 -3.47
CA ASP A 66 13.78 8.56 -2.40
C ASP A 66 13.89 7.58 -1.20
N ILE A 67 13.05 6.55 -1.15
CA ILE A 67 13.06 5.53 -0.09
C ILE A 67 14.19 4.53 -0.36
N LYS A 68 15.31 4.69 0.35
CA LYS A 68 16.49 3.82 0.24
C LYS A 68 16.50 2.63 1.20
N ALA A 69 15.38 2.36 1.87
CA ALA A 69 15.29 1.27 2.82
C ALA A 69 15.40 -0.08 2.08
N ASP A 70 16.27 -0.96 2.59
CA ASP A 70 16.40 -2.32 2.08
C ASP A 70 15.38 -3.21 2.79
N PHE A 71 14.24 -3.42 2.14
CA PHE A 71 13.14 -4.20 2.68
C PHE A 71 13.36 -5.72 2.57
N LYS A 72 14.40 -6.17 1.86
CA LYS A 72 14.63 -7.60 1.55
C LYS A 72 13.36 -8.31 1.04
N ASN A 73 12.50 -7.58 0.31
CA ASN A 73 11.27 -8.15 -0.21
C ASN A 73 11.58 -9.11 -1.38
N PRO A 74 10.74 -10.12 -1.61
CA PRO A 74 10.81 -10.92 -2.84
C PRO A 74 10.71 -10.03 -4.08
N ASP A 75 11.34 -10.45 -5.18
CA ASP A 75 11.47 -9.66 -6.41
C ASP A 75 10.14 -9.37 -7.10
N ASP A 76 9.10 -10.14 -6.80
CA ASP A 76 7.74 -9.98 -7.35
C ASP A 76 6.90 -8.94 -6.60
N TYR A 77 7.44 -8.36 -5.53
CA TYR A 77 6.83 -7.23 -4.82
C TYR A 77 7.51 -5.92 -5.19
N THR A 78 6.69 -4.91 -5.47
CA THR A 78 7.16 -3.54 -5.76
C THR A 78 6.56 -2.56 -4.76
N LEU A 79 7.36 -1.65 -4.22
CA LEU A 79 6.90 -0.56 -3.37
C LEU A 79 6.14 0.48 -4.21
N VAL A 80 4.85 0.63 -3.97
CA VAL A 80 3.96 1.49 -4.79
C VAL A 80 3.47 2.74 -4.08
N ALA A 81 3.46 2.75 -2.75
CA ALA A 81 3.12 3.95 -1.99
C ALA A 81 3.71 3.93 -0.58
N ALA A 82 3.84 5.12 0.02
CA ALA A 82 4.21 5.30 1.41
C ALA A 82 3.29 6.33 2.10
N LEU A 83 3.11 6.22 3.40
CA LEU A 83 2.39 7.17 4.23
C LEU A 83 3.09 7.31 5.58
N ASP A 84 3.22 8.55 6.03
CA ASP A 84 3.80 8.90 7.32
C ASP A 84 2.70 9.30 8.31
N ILE A 85 2.78 8.76 9.53
CA ILE A 85 1.89 9.08 10.66
C ILE A 85 2.51 10.14 11.54
#